data_AF-A0A2S6RXD2-F1
#
_entry.id   AF-A0A2S6RXD2-F1
#
_cell.length_a   1.000
_cell.length_b   1.000
_cell.length_c   1.000
_cell.angle_alpha   90.00
_cell.angle_beta   90.00
_cell.angle_gamma   90.00
#
_symmetry.space_group_name_H-M   'P 1'
#
loop_
_entity.id
_entity.type
_entity.pdbx_description
1 polymer ?
#
loop_
_entity_poly.entity_id
_entity_poly.type
_entity_poly.pdbx_seq_one_letter_code
_entity_poly.pdbx_strand_id
1 'polypeptide(L)'
;MNKPSRFTARMVVFLALAAGVVVLLSGPLLEAFRANPPLNGLILGVLLIGIIYCFRQVVQLAPEVRWIETFRTNQPGLSTQTAPKLLSPTARLLAGRKGSKVMLSAIAMRSLLDGISARLDESRDISRYLIGLLIFLGLLGTFWGLLETVSSVGQVISNLSVANDDIVHTFTKLKEGLADPLNGMGTAFSSSLFGLAGALVLGFLDLQASQAQNQFYNDLEEWLSGITRLGTGAGLGDGEQSVPAYVQALLEQTAESLANLQTTLSRSEDDRRTTTSSILQLTERLATLGDQMQRTDGSVDEATRGHIRNLDVHLVRLLEETVNGRNQMVSELRNEIKLLARTVAATANLPTKVAREELLRTDSIK
;
A
#
# COMPACT_ATOMS: atom_id res chain seq x y z
N MET A 1 -1.90 10.82 -21.20
CA MET A 1 -1.79 10.65 -19.73
C MET A 1 -1.27 11.96 -19.15
N ASN A 2 -1.39 12.19 -17.85
CA ASN A 2 -0.85 13.43 -17.28
C ASN A 2 0.67 13.34 -17.15
N LYS A 3 1.39 14.34 -17.67
CA LYS A 3 2.86 14.32 -17.66
C LYS A 3 3.40 14.47 -16.24
N PRO A 4 4.28 13.57 -15.75
CA PRO A 4 4.85 13.66 -14.41
C PRO A 4 5.78 14.87 -14.23
N SER A 5 6.18 15.54 -15.32
CA SER A 5 7.05 16.73 -15.31
C SER A 5 6.52 17.90 -14.47
N ARG A 6 5.19 17.98 -14.28
CA ARG A 6 4.57 19.00 -13.41
C ARG A 6 4.98 18.85 -11.94
N PHE A 7 5.17 17.61 -11.46
CA PHE A 7 5.58 17.36 -10.09
C PHE A 7 7.06 17.67 -9.91
N THR A 8 7.91 17.29 -10.87
CA THR A 8 9.33 17.66 -10.88
C THR A 8 9.51 19.18 -10.84
N ALA A 9 8.73 19.94 -11.63
CA ALA A 9 8.80 21.41 -11.60
C ALA A 9 8.45 21.98 -10.21
N ARG A 10 7.38 21.48 -9.56
CA ARG A 10 7.00 21.89 -8.19
C ARG A 10 8.09 21.57 -7.17
N MET A 11 8.73 20.40 -7.27
CA MET A 11 9.84 20.00 -6.40
C MET A 11 11.05 20.93 -6.56
N VAL A 12 11.40 21.30 -7.81
CA VAL A 12 12.49 22.24 -8.09
C VAL A 12 12.19 23.63 -7.52
N VAL A 13 10.98 24.14 -7.74
CA VAL A 13 10.56 25.45 -7.22
C VAL A 13 10.62 25.46 -5.69
N PHE A 14 10.12 24.41 -5.04
CA PHE A 14 10.19 24.29 -3.58
C PHE A 14 11.63 24.26 -3.06
N LEU A 15 12.52 23.48 -3.69
CA LEU A 15 13.93 23.45 -3.31
C LEU A 15 14.64 24.78 -3.55
N ALA A 16 14.29 25.52 -4.61
CA ALA A 16 14.82 26.85 -4.85
C ALA A 16 14.40 27.83 -3.74
N LEU A 17 13.14 27.76 -3.29
CA LEU A 17 12.65 28.56 -2.16
C LEU A 17 13.36 28.17 -0.85
N ALA A 18 13.48 26.87 -0.57
CA ALA A 18 14.18 26.37 0.61
C ALA A 18 15.67 26.79 0.61
N ALA A 19 16.33 26.71 -0.54
CA ALA A 19 17.70 27.20 -0.71
C ALA A 19 17.80 28.71 -0.49
N GLY A 20 16.82 29.50 -0.95
CA GLY A 20 16.75 30.93 -0.65
C GLY A 20 16.69 31.23 0.85
N VAL A 21 15.92 30.45 1.61
CA VAL A 21 15.86 30.54 3.07
C VAL A 21 17.21 30.18 3.71
N VAL A 22 17.87 29.12 3.23
CA VAL A 22 19.21 28.72 3.70
C VAL A 22 20.26 29.80 3.44
N VAL A 23 20.22 30.46 2.27
CA VAL A 23 21.13 31.55 1.94
C VAL A 23 20.91 32.76 2.87
N LEU A 24 19.65 33.11 3.13
CA LEU A 24 19.29 34.22 4.02
C LEU A 24 19.70 33.97 5.47
N LEU A 25 19.65 32.71 5.92
CA LEU A 25 20.03 32.28 7.27
C LEU A 25 21.46 31.70 7.34
N SER A 26 22.29 31.95 6.33
CA SER A 26 23.60 31.30 6.19
C SER A 26 24.54 31.53 7.38
N GLY A 27 24.52 32.72 7.99
CA GLY A 27 25.32 33.03 9.19
C GLY A 27 24.99 32.12 10.37
N PRO A 28 23.76 32.19 10.93
CA PRO A 28 23.33 31.33 12.03
C PRO A 28 23.43 29.83 11.73
N LEU A 29 23.15 29.42 10.48
CA LEU A 29 23.25 28.01 10.07
C LEU A 29 24.69 27.50 10.08
N LEU A 30 25.67 28.34 9.73
CA LEU A 30 27.08 27.93 9.74
C LEU A 30 27.62 27.77 11.16
N GLU A 31 27.21 28.65 12.08
CA GLU A 31 27.53 28.54 13.51
C GLU A 31 26.91 27.28 14.12
N ALA A 32 25.62 27.05 13.84
CA ALA A 32 24.92 25.83 14.21
C ALA A 32 25.56 24.57 13.62
N PHE A 33 26.05 24.62 12.38
CA PHE A 33 26.70 23.47 11.75
C PHE A 33 28.01 23.09 12.44
N ARG A 34 28.83 24.10 12.80
CA ARG A 34 30.14 23.90 13.46
C ARG A 34 30.05 23.35 14.87
N ALA A 35 28.89 23.43 15.52
CA ALA A 35 28.65 22.83 16.83
C ALA A 35 28.92 21.33 16.87
N ASN A 36 28.37 20.59 15.91
CA ASN A 36 28.50 19.14 15.80
C ASN A 36 28.75 18.73 14.34
N PRO A 37 29.95 18.99 13.81
CA PRO A 37 30.28 18.75 12.40
C PRO A 37 30.01 17.32 11.89
N PRO A 38 30.35 16.24 12.63
CA PRO A 38 30.13 14.89 12.11
C PRO A 38 28.65 14.54 12.00
N LEU A 39 27.84 14.90 13.00
CA LEU A 39 26.42 14.58 13.04
C LEU A 39 25.64 15.47 12.05
N ASN A 40 25.90 16.77 12.05
CA ASN A 40 25.25 17.71 11.10
C ASN A 40 25.65 17.40 9.65
N GLY A 41 26.89 16.98 9.42
CA GLY A 41 27.35 16.50 8.11
C GLY A 41 26.61 15.23 7.66
N LEU A 42 26.39 14.29 8.58
CA LEU A 42 25.59 13.08 8.31
C LEU A 42 24.13 13.43 7.99
N ILE A 43 23.51 14.36 8.74
CA ILE A 43 22.16 14.87 8.47
C ILE A 43 22.07 15.44 7.05
N LEU A 44 23.00 16.32 6.66
CA LEU A 44 23.05 16.88 5.30
C LEU A 44 23.25 15.80 4.23
N GLY A 45 24.08 14.80 4.51
CA GLY A 45 24.31 13.66 3.61
C GLY A 45 23.02 12.86 3.37
N VAL A 46 22.33 12.49 4.45
CA VAL A 46 21.04 11.78 4.37
C VAL A 46 19.98 12.63 3.65
N LEU A 47 19.91 13.93 3.95
CA LEU A 47 19.02 14.87 3.27
C LEU A 47 19.28 14.90 1.75
N LEU A 48 20.53 15.02 1.34
CA LEU A 48 20.90 15.07 -0.07
C LEU A 48 20.56 13.75 -0.79
N ILE A 49 20.85 12.61 -0.17
CA ILE A 49 20.47 11.29 -0.68
C ILE A 49 18.95 11.18 -0.84
N GLY A 50 18.18 11.62 0.16
CA GLY A 50 16.73 11.63 0.11
C GLY A 50 16.15 12.52 -1.00
N ILE A 51 16.72 13.71 -1.19
CA ILE A 51 16.34 14.62 -2.27
C ILE A 51 16.55 13.95 -3.63
N ILE A 52 17.75 13.38 -3.85
CA ILE A 52 18.07 12.66 -5.09
C ILE A 52 17.12 11.49 -5.30
N TYR A 53 16.82 10.73 -4.24
CA TYR A 53 15.94 9.57 -4.30
C TYR A 53 14.51 9.97 -4.73
N CYS A 54 13.92 10.98 -4.10
CA CYS A 54 12.59 11.49 -4.45
C CYS A 54 12.53 11.98 -5.90
N PHE A 55 13.55 12.72 -6.36
CA PHE A 55 13.63 13.16 -7.75
C PHE A 55 13.71 11.97 -8.72
N ARG A 56 14.57 11.00 -8.41
CA ARG A 56 14.75 9.81 -9.23
C ARG A 56 13.44 9.02 -9.36
N GLN A 57 12.66 8.92 -8.28
CA GLN A 57 11.37 8.24 -8.26
C GLN A 57 10.35 8.87 -9.23
N VAL A 58 10.28 10.21 -9.28
CA VAL A 58 9.39 10.93 -10.22
C VAL A 58 9.89 10.86 -11.66
N VAL A 59 11.20 11.05 -11.87
CA VAL A 59 11.80 11.01 -13.21
C VAL A 59 11.71 9.61 -13.82
N GLN A 60 11.78 8.55 -13.00
CA GLN A 60 11.64 7.18 -13.46
C GLN A 60 10.24 6.86 -14.01
N LEU A 61 9.20 7.61 -13.65
CA LEU A 61 7.85 7.45 -14.21
C LEU A 61 7.74 8.00 -15.64
N ALA A 62 8.58 8.96 -16.03
CA ALA A 62 8.46 9.62 -17.33
C ALA A 62 8.72 8.69 -18.54
N PRO A 63 9.73 7.80 -18.54
CA PRO A 63 9.89 6.78 -19.58
C PRO A 63 8.69 5.82 -19.67
N GLU A 64 8.13 5.43 -18.53
CA GLU A 64 7.00 4.48 -18.45
C GLU A 64 5.73 5.07 -19.08
N VAL A 65 5.42 6.34 -18.78
CA VAL A 65 4.29 7.06 -19.40
C VAL A 65 4.50 7.21 -20.92
N ARG A 66 5.72 7.55 -21.36
CA ARG A 66 6.04 7.72 -22.78
C ARG A 66 5.89 6.42 -23.56
N TRP A 67 6.25 5.30 -22.95
CA TRP A 67 6.06 3.97 -23.52
C TRP A 67 4.57 3.66 -23.72
N ILE A 68 3.72 3.91 -22.71
CA ILE A 68 2.26 3.71 -22.83
C ILE A 68 1.65 4.61 -23.92
N GLU A 69 2.03 5.89 -23.97
CA GLU A 69 1.53 6.82 -24.99
C GLU A 69 1.90 6.36 -26.41
N THR A 70 3.14 5.91 -26.61
CA THR A 70 3.56 5.41 -27.93
C THR A 70 2.82 4.12 -28.31
N PHE A 71 2.60 3.24 -27.34
CA PHE A 71 1.80 2.02 -27.56
C PHE A 71 0.37 2.36 -27.96
N ARG A 72 -0.26 3.35 -27.30
CA ARG A 72 -1.64 3.80 -27.61
C ARG A 72 -1.76 4.38 -29.01
N THR A 73 -0.76 5.10 -29.51
CA THR A 73 -0.80 5.74 -30.84
C THR A 73 -0.34 4.80 -31.97
N ASN A 74 0.02 3.55 -31.66
CA ASN A 74 0.49 2.53 -32.62
C ASN A 74 1.57 3.05 -33.59
N GLN A 75 2.42 3.98 -33.13
CA GLN A 75 3.45 4.59 -33.98
C GLN A 75 4.57 3.58 -34.25
N PRO A 76 5.02 3.43 -35.51
CA PRO A 76 6.10 2.52 -35.87
C PRO A 76 7.45 3.07 -35.33
N GLY A 77 7.79 2.67 -34.10
CA GLY A 77 9.03 3.07 -33.42
C GLY A 77 9.35 2.33 -32.12
N LEU A 78 8.62 1.24 -31.80
CA LEU A 78 8.80 0.50 -30.52
C LEU A 78 10.20 -0.11 -30.33
N SER A 79 10.99 -0.27 -31.40
CA SER A 79 12.30 -0.92 -31.37
C SER A 79 13.44 -0.01 -30.87
N THR A 80 13.24 1.30 -30.78
CA THR A 80 14.26 2.28 -30.37
C THR A 80 14.02 2.91 -28.99
N GLN A 81 12.95 2.50 -28.29
CA GLN A 81 12.62 3.08 -26.98
C GLN A 81 13.32 2.36 -25.83
N THR A 82 13.79 3.15 -24.86
CA THR A 82 14.36 2.65 -23.61
C THR A 82 13.38 1.70 -22.94
N ALA A 83 13.83 0.47 -22.65
CA ALA A 83 12.97 -0.55 -22.09
C ALA A 83 12.37 -0.09 -20.74
N PRO A 84 11.03 -0.13 -20.57
CA PRO A 84 10.40 0.20 -19.31
C PRO A 84 10.83 -0.78 -18.22
N LYS A 85 11.21 -0.26 -17.05
CA LYS A 85 11.64 -1.09 -15.91
C LYS A 85 10.44 -1.51 -15.06
N LEU A 86 9.53 -0.58 -14.80
CA LEU A 86 8.31 -0.85 -14.02
C LEU A 86 7.29 -1.65 -14.85
N LEU A 87 7.13 -1.32 -16.13
CA LEU A 87 6.21 -2.01 -17.04
C LEU A 87 6.86 -3.21 -17.74
N SER A 88 8.01 -3.72 -17.31
CA SER A 88 8.67 -4.84 -17.99
C SER A 88 7.82 -6.11 -18.14
N PRO A 89 6.92 -6.49 -17.19
CA PRO A 89 6.05 -7.66 -17.35
C PRO A 89 4.90 -7.39 -18.34
N THR A 90 4.29 -6.20 -18.29
CA THR A 90 3.22 -5.80 -19.21
C THR A 90 3.76 -5.62 -20.63
N ALA A 91 4.93 -4.98 -20.77
CA ALA A 91 5.62 -4.82 -22.03
C ALA A 91 5.93 -6.16 -22.69
N ARG A 92 6.34 -7.19 -21.93
CA ARG A 92 6.57 -8.54 -22.49
C ARG A 92 5.27 -9.21 -22.96
N LEU A 93 4.19 -9.09 -22.19
CA LEU A 93 2.88 -9.65 -22.56
C LEU A 93 2.27 -8.97 -23.79
N LEU A 94 2.45 -7.65 -23.93
CA LEU A 94 1.94 -6.88 -25.07
C LEU A 94 2.87 -6.95 -26.30
N ALA A 95 4.20 -7.04 -26.11
CA ALA A 95 5.15 -7.11 -27.22
C ALA A 95 5.08 -8.41 -28.03
N GLY A 96 4.73 -9.54 -27.39
CA GLY A 96 4.57 -10.84 -28.04
C GLY A 96 3.34 -10.94 -28.96
N ARG A 97 2.44 -9.95 -28.95
CA ARG A 97 1.15 -9.97 -29.67
C ARG A 97 0.99 -8.79 -30.65
N LYS A 98 2.06 -8.45 -31.38
CA LYS A 98 2.00 -7.48 -32.49
C LYS A 98 0.97 -7.94 -33.53
N GLY A 99 -0.18 -7.28 -33.59
CA GLY A 99 -1.18 -7.44 -34.65
C GLY A 99 -2.53 -8.03 -34.23
N SER A 100 -2.60 -8.75 -33.10
CA SER A 100 -3.86 -9.30 -32.58
C SER A 100 -4.39 -8.41 -31.46
N LYS A 101 -5.70 -8.06 -31.47
CA LYS A 101 -6.35 -7.33 -30.38
C LYS A 101 -5.99 -8.01 -29.05
N VAL A 102 -5.23 -7.33 -28.21
CA VAL A 102 -4.77 -7.88 -26.93
C VAL A 102 -5.98 -7.96 -26.00
N MET A 103 -6.58 -9.14 -25.88
CA MET A 103 -7.59 -9.43 -24.87
C MET A 103 -6.87 -9.86 -23.59
N LEU A 104 -6.78 -8.96 -22.61
CA LEU A 104 -6.38 -9.30 -21.25
C LEU A 104 -7.64 -9.72 -20.48
N SER A 105 -7.59 -10.82 -19.72
CA SER A 105 -8.67 -11.15 -18.79
C SER A 105 -8.66 -10.18 -17.61
N ALA A 106 -9.81 -9.91 -17.00
CA ALA A 106 -9.91 -9.04 -15.83
C ALA A 106 -9.00 -9.52 -14.67
N ILE A 107 -8.83 -10.84 -14.52
CA ILE A 107 -7.96 -11.47 -13.52
C ILE A 107 -6.47 -11.15 -13.80
N ALA A 108 -6.03 -11.23 -15.06
CA ALA A 108 -4.66 -10.91 -15.44
C ALA A 108 -4.36 -9.42 -15.27
N MET A 109 -5.30 -8.53 -15.60
CA MET A 109 -5.19 -7.09 -15.35
C MET A 109 -4.99 -6.80 -13.87
N ARG A 110 -5.82 -7.40 -13.00
CA ARG A 110 -5.75 -7.16 -11.55
C ARG A 110 -4.43 -7.63 -10.95
N SER A 111 -3.97 -8.83 -11.33
CA SER A 111 -2.66 -9.34 -10.89
C SER A 111 -1.49 -8.46 -11.34
N LEU A 112 -1.55 -7.88 -12.54
CA LEU A 112 -0.54 -6.94 -13.02
C LEU A 112 -0.58 -5.61 -12.25
N LEU A 113 -1.77 -5.08 -11.98
CA LEU A 113 -1.95 -3.86 -11.18
C LEU A 113 -1.44 -4.06 -9.75
N ASP A 114 -1.78 -5.18 -9.11
CA ASP A 114 -1.31 -5.52 -7.76
C ASP A 114 0.22 -5.61 -7.72
N GLY A 115 0.83 -6.24 -8.74
CA GLY A 115 2.29 -6.33 -8.86
C GLY A 115 2.99 -4.98 -9.09
N ILE A 116 2.35 -4.04 -9.78
CA ILE A 116 2.85 -2.67 -9.95
C ILE A 116 2.66 -1.86 -8.67
N SER A 117 1.51 -2.00 -8.00
CA SER A 117 1.23 -1.36 -6.70
C SER A 117 2.30 -1.73 -5.68
N ALA A 118 2.58 -3.03 -5.52
CA ALA A 118 3.59 -3.51 -4.56
C ALA A 118 4.98 -2.91 -4.84
N ARG A 119 5.38 -2.77 -6.11
CA ARG A 119 6.67 -2.16 -6.49
C ARG A 119 6.70 -0.65 -6.24
N LEU A 120 5.57 0.04 -6.44
CA LEU A 120 5.46 1.46 -6.13
C LEU A 120 5.50 1.68 -4.62
N ASP A 121 4.79 0.87 -3.84
CA ASP A 121 4.78 0.95 -2.38
C ASP A 121 6.14 0.64 -1.76
N GLU A 122 6.85 -0.38 -2.24
CA GLU A 122 8.24 -0.67 -1.81
C GLU A 122 9.17 0.54 -2.04
N SER A 123 8.98 1.28 -3.12
CA SER A 123 9.76 2.49 -3.38
C SER A 123 9.42 3.64 -2.42
N ARG A 124 8.20 3.69 -1.87
CA ARG A 124 7.76 4.71 -0.90
C ARG A 124 8.33 4.45 0.49
N ASP A 125 8.46 3.18 0.87
CA ASP A 125 8.96 2.80 2.19
C ASP A 125 10.38 3.34 2.44
N ILE A 126 11.24 3.31 1.42
CA ILE A 126 12.61 3.86 1.49
C ILE A 126 12.58 5.37 1.76
N SER A 127 11.72 6.12 1.08
CA SER A 127 11.58 7.57 1.29
C SER A 127 11.10 7.88 2.71
N ARG A 128 10.09 7.16 3.20
CA ARG A 128 9.57 7.29 4.57
C ARG A 128 10.63 6.94 5.63
N TYR A 129 11.44 5.93 5.37
CA TYR A 129 12.57 5.58 6.22
C TYR A 129 13.60 6.71 6.30
N LEU A 130 13.97 7.34 5.16
CA LEU A 130 14.91 8.46 5.15
C LEU A 130 14.38 9.68 5.94
N ILE A 131 13.08 9.97 5.85
CA ILE A 131 12.43 11.00 6.66
C ILE A 131 12.54 10.65 8.16
N GLY A 132 12.19 9.42 8.53
CA GLY A 132 12.31 8.94 9.91
C GLY A 132 13.75 8.97 10.44
N LEU A 133 14.72 8.59 9.60
CA LEU A 133 16.14 8.63 9.91
C LEU A 133 16.65 10.04 10.17
N LEU A 134 16.18 11.03 9.41
CA LEU A 134 16.49 12.45 9.63
C LEU A 134 15.97 12.98 10.97
N ILE A 135 14.73 12.62 11.31
CA ILE A 135 14.15 12.97 12.62
C ILE A 135 14.97 12.31 13.73
N PHE A 136 15.27 11.01 13.59
CA PHE A 136 16.04 10.27 14.57
C PHE A 136 17.46 10.83 14.75
N LEU A 137 18.16 11.17 13.67
CA LEU A 137 19.47 11.84 13.74
C LEU A 137 19.38 13.20 14.44
N GLY A 138 18.33 13.99 14.16
CA GLY A 138 18.10 15.25 14.86
C GLY A 138 17.89 15.06 16.37
N LEU A 139 17.10 14.06 16.77
CA LEU A 139 16.92 13.69 18.17
C LEU A 139 18.23 13.22 18.81
N LEU A 140 19.03 12.43 18.09
CA LEU A 140 20.34 11.97 18.55
C LEU A 140 21.28 13.16 18.81
N GLY A 141 21.19 14.23 18.02
CA GLY A 141 21.91 15.48 18.26
C GLY A 141 21.56 16.14 19.59
N THR A 142 20.27 16.16 19.97
CA THR A 142 19.88 16.68 21.29
C THR A 142 20.42 15.82 22.43
N PHE A 143 20.39 14.50 22.26
CA PHE A 143 20.91 13.57 23.25
C PHE A 143 22.42 13.75 23.45
N TRP A 144 23.17 13.94 22.36
CA TRP A 144 24.60 14.17 22.40
C TRP A 144 24.96 15.44 23.18
N GLY A 145 24.29 16.56 22.93
CA GLY A 145 24.61 17.77 23.66
C GLY A 145 24.10 17.78 25.11
N LEU A 146 23.07 17.00 25.44
CA LEU A 146 22.73 16.74 26.85
C LEU A 146 23.85 15.97 27.56
N LEU A 147 24.47 14.97 26.92
CA LEU A 147 25.62 14.26 27.49
C LEU A 147 26.82 15.20 27.71
N GLU A 148 27.08 16.12 26.78
CA GLU A 148 28.12 17.14 26.93
C GLU A 148 27.82 18.10 28.09
N THR A 149 26.56 18.50 28.25
CA THR A 149 26.08 19.32 29.37
C THR A 149 26.27 18.60 30.71
N VAL A 150 25.94 17.31 30.80
CA VAL A 150 26.13 16.52 32.03
C VAL A 150 27.62 16.33 32.35
N SER A 151 28.44 16.06 31.34
CA SER A 151 29.89 15.90 31.49
C SER A 151 30.57 17.17 32.01
N SER A 152 30.23 18.33 31.42
CA SER A 152 30.77 19.63 31.83
C SER A 152 30.34 20.00 33.26
N VAL A 153 29.06 19.84 33.61
CA VAL A 153 28.60 20.05 34.99
C VAL A 153 29.33 19.12 35.98
N GLY A 154 29.55 17.85 35.61
CA GLY A 154 30.33 16.91 36.41
C GLY A 154 31.77 17.36 36.65
N GLN A 155 32.44 17.89 35.62
CA GLN A 155 33.80 18.43 35.75
C GLN A 155 33.85 19.66 36.66
N VAL A 156 32.88 20.56 36.56
CA VAL A 156 32.79 21.76 37.41
C VAL A 156 32.63 21.38 38.87
N ILE A 157 31.77 20.39 39.17
CA ILE A 157 31.58 19.86 40.53
C ILE A 157 32.87 19.18 41.02
N SER A 158 33.52 18.38 40.18
CA SER A 158 34.76 17.66 40.54
C SER A 158 35.95 18.61 40.78
N ASN A 159 36.00 19.73 40.07
CA ASN A 159 37.09 20.71 40.16
C ASN A 159 36.86 21.72 41.30
N LEU A 160 35.70 21.68 41.97
CA LEU A 160 35.39 22.53 43.12
C LEU A 160 36.09 21.98 44.39
N SER A 161 37.39 22.21 44.50
CA SER A 161 38.16 21.90 45.72
C SER A 161 37.99 23.02 46.75
N VAL A 162 37.36 22.70 47.89
CA VAL A 162 37.09 23.63 49.02
C VAL A 162 38.28 23.65 49.99
N ALA A 163 39.51 23.74 49.47
CA ALA A 163 40.71 23.79 50.30
C ALA A 163 41.36 25.19 50.19
N ASN A 164 41.08 26.04 51.19
CA ASN A 164 41.68 27.38 51.40
C ASN A 164 41.41 28.48 50.35
N ASP A 165 40.54 28.27 49.35
CA ASP A 165 40.24 29.29 48.32
C ASP A 165 39.10 30.23 48.77
N ASP A 166 39.16 31.50 48.35
CA ASP A 166 38.19 32.54 48.72
C ASP A 166 36.77 32.16 48.21
N ILE A 167 35.73 32.30 49.04
CA ILE A 167 34.35 31.92 48.68
C ILE A 167 33.88 32.66 47.41
N VAL A 168 34.30 33.91 47.24
CA VAL A 168 34.02 34.75 46.06
C VAL A 168 34.69 34.18 44.80
N HIS A 169 35.91 33.65 44.93
CA HIS A 169 36.64 33.03 43.84
C HIS A 169 36.01 31.69 43.42
N THR A 170 35.58 30.89 44.41
CA THR A 170 34.87 29.63 44.18
C THR A 170 33.50 29.85 43.50
N PHE A 171 32.77 30.90 43.90
CA PHE A 171 31.51 31.29 43.24
C PHE A 171 31.72 31.78 41.80
N THR A 172 32.81 32.51 41.54
CA THR A 172 33.15 32.97 40.19
C THR A 172 33.49 31.79 39.28
N LYS A 173 34.26 30.80 39.78
CA LYS A 173 34.55 29.54 39.07
C LYS A 173 33.30 28.72 38.79
N LEU A 174 32.35 28.65 39.73
CA LEU A 174 31.07 27.97 39.52
C LEU A 174 30.22 28.69 38.46
N LYS A 175 30.18 30.03 38.49
CA LYS A 175 29.47 30.84 37.50
C LYS A 175 30.05 30.64 36.09
N GLU A 176 31.37 30.68 35.93
CA GLU A 176 32.02 30.41 34.64
C GLU A 176 31.82 28.96 34.21
N GLY A 177 31.99 28.00 35.12
CA GLY A 177 31.81 26.58 34.84
C GLY A 177 30.39 26.19 34.41
N LEU A 178 29.36 26.91 34.88
CA LEU A 178 27.97 26.68 34.46
C LEU A 178 27.59 27.40 33.16
N ALA A 179 28.37 28.40 32.73
CA ALA A 179 28.08 29.15 31.50
C ALA A 179 28.32 28.32 30.23
N ASP A 180 29.35 27.47 30.24
CA ASP A 180 29.70 26.58 29.13
C ASP A 180 28.59 25.55 28.82
N PRO A 181 28.05 24.78 29.78
CA PRO A 181 26.92 23.87 29.55
C PRO A 181 25.65 24.60 29.07
N LEU A 182 25.40 25.83 29.55
CA LEU A 182 24.27 26.64 29.11
C LEU A 182 24.40 27.06 27.63
N ASN A 183 25.60 27.41 27.18
CA ASN A 183 25.87 27.69 25.77
C ASN A 183 25.85 26.41 24.93
N GLY A 184 26.36 25.29 25.45
CA GLY A 184 26.36 23.97 24.81
C GLY A 184 24.96 23.39 24.56
N MET A 185 23.96 23.80 25.34
CA MET A 185 22.57 23.38 25.13
C MET A 185 21.98 23.95 23.82
N GLY A 186 22.29 25.21 23.49
CA GLY A 186 21.81 25.85 22.26
C GLY A 186 22.42 25.22 21.00
N THR A 187 23.68 24.81 21.08
CA THR A 187 24.39 24.16 19.97
C THR A 187 23.90 22.74 19.73
N ALA A 188 23.54 22.00 20.78
CA ALA A 188 22.88 20.69 20.73
C ALA A 188 21.51 20.74 20.04
N PHE A 189 20.71 21.75 20.37
CA PHE A 189 19.37 21.93 19.81
C PHE A 189 19.40 22.20 18.31
N SER A 190 20.47 22.85 17.82
CA SER A 190 20.62 23.19 16.42
C SER A 190 20.68 21.95 15.50
N SER A 191 21.26 20.85 15.98
CA SER A 191 21.28 19.57 15.27
C SER A 191 19.88 18.96 15.07
N SER A 192 19.02 19.11 16.08
CA SER A 192 17.59 18.75 15.99
C SER A 192 16.86 19.57 14.95
N LEU A 193 17.15 20.87 14.91
CA LEU A 193 16.55 21.77 13.93
C LEU A 193 16.93 21.36 12.50
N PHE A 194 18.19 20.96 12.25
CA PHE A 194 18.60 20.43 10.94
C PHE A 194 17.87 19.14 10.59
N GLY A 195 17.76 18.20 11.53
CA GLY A 195 17.06 16.93 11.30
C GLY A 195 15.58 17.12 10.99
N LEU A 196 14.88 17.94 11.79
CA LEU A 196 13.46 18.24 11.60
C LEU A 196 13.19 19.08 10.35
N ALA A 197 13.99 20.11 10.08
CA ALA A 197 13.86 20.91 8.86
C ALA A 197 14.14 20.08 7.61
N GLY A 198 15.18 19.23 7.65
CA GLY A 198 15.48 18.29 6.57
C GLY A 198 14.37 17.27 6.35
N ALA A 199 13.79 16.72 7.43
CA ALA A 199 12.65 15.82 7.36
C ALA A 199 11.40 16.50 6.77
N LEU A 200 11.17 17.78 7.06
CA LEU A 200 10.07 18.55 6.48
C LEU A 200 10.28 18.75 4.96
N VAL A 201 11.51 19.11 4.55
CA VAL A 201 11.87 19.25 3.13
C VAL A 201 11.67 17.92 2.40
N LEU A 202 12.19 16.81 2.93
CA LEU A 202 11.97 15.49 2.34
C LEU A 202 10.51 15.08 2.36
N GLY A 203 9.77 15.36 3.43
CA GLY A 203 8.35 15.06 3.55
C GLY A 203 7.54 15.73 2.44
N PHE A 204 7.84 16.98 2.11
CA PHE A 204 7.21 17.64 0.97
C PHE A 204 7.57 16.97 -0.37
N LEU A 205 8.84 16.63 -0.58
CA LEU A 205 9.28 15.95 -1.80
C LEU A 205 8.65 14.55 -1.95
N ASP A 206 8.50 13.83 -0.85
CA ASP A 206 7.84 12.53 -0.78
C ASP A 206 6.35 12.63 -1.12
N LEU A 207 5.66 13.66 -0.63
CA LEU A 207 4.27 13.92 -1.01
C LEU A 207 4.14 14.16 -2.52
N GLN A 208 5.04 14.95 -3.11
CA GLN A 208 5.06 15.19 -4.55
C GLN A 208 5.31 13.91 -5.35
N ALA A 209 6.22 13.05 -4.88
CA ALA A 209 6.53 11.78 -5.51
C ALA A 209 5.35 10.79 -5.39
N SER A 210 4.75 10.69 -4.21
CA SER A 210 3.58 9.85 -3.94
C SER A 210 2.37 10.24 -4.80
N GLN A 211 2.12 11.54 -4.96
CA GLN A 211 1.08 12.04 -5.86
C GLN A 211 1.35 11.66 -7.33
N ALA A 212 2.59 11.78 -7.79
CA ALA A 212 2.97 11.41 -9.16
C ALA A 212 2.76 9.91 -9.42
N GLN A 213 3.11 9.06 -8.45
CA GLN A 213 2.90 7.62 -8.53
C GLN A 213 1.43 7.21 -8.49
N ASN A 214 0.63 7.80 -7.60
CA ASN A 214 -0.82 7.54 -7.53
C ASN A 214 -1.50 7.92 -8.85
N GLN A 215 -1.12 9.07 -9.41
CA GLN A 215 -1.62 9.46 -10.71
C GLN A 215 -1.20 8.47 -11.80
N PHE A 216 0.06 8.03 -11.83
CA PHE A 216 0.51 7.04 -12.79
C PHE A 216 -0.25 5.71 -12.67
N TYR A 217 -0.51 5.25 -11.44
CA TYR A 217 -1.29 4.04 -11.18
C TYR A 217 -2.71 4.17 -11.72
N ASN A 218 -3.41 5.26 -11.40
CA ASN A 218 -4.77 5.51 -11.88
C ASN A 218 -4.82 5.62 -13.42
N ASP A 219 -3.87 6.34 -14.02
CA ASP A 219 -3.76 6.48 -15.48
C ASP A 219 -3.51 5.10 -16.15
N LEU A 220 -2.76 4.21 -15.49
CA LEU A 220 -2.48 2.86 -15.97
C LEU A 220 -3.70 1.94 -15.84
N GLU A 221 -4.41 1.99 -14.71
CA GLU A 221 -5.66 1.27 -14.49
C GLU A 221 -6.71 1.67 -15.54
N GLU A 222 -6.90 2.96 -15.77
CA GLU A 222 -7.82 3.46 -16.80
C GLU A 222 -7.43 2.95 -18.18
N TRP A 223 -6.14 2.98 -18.53
CA TRP A 223 -5.64 2.44 -19.81
C TRP A 223 -5.87 0.93 -19.97
N LEU A 224 -5.56 0.13 -18.95
CA LEU A 224 -5.77 -1.33 -18.98
C LEU A 224 -7.26 -1.69 -19.05
N SER A 225 -8.12 -0.92 -18.38
CA SER A 225 -9.57 -1.10 -18.46
C SER A 225 -10.09 -0.88 -19.89
N GLY A 226 -9.52 0.11 -20.60
CA GLY A 226 -9.85 0.41 -21.99
C GLY A 226 -9.46 -0.72 -22.96
N ILE A 227 -8.30 -1.34 -22.75
CA ILE A 227 -7.86 -2.51 -23.55
C ILE A 227 -8.79 -3.72 -23.31
N THR A 228 -9.18 -3.94 -22.06
CA THR A 228 -10.05 -5.07 -21.69
C THR A 228 -11.45 -4.94 -22.32
N ARG A 229 -12.03 -3.73 -22.34
CA ARG A 229 -13.34 -3.46 -22.99
C ARG A 229 -13.29 -3.54 -24.52
N LEU A 230 -12.19 -3.10 -25.15
CA LEU A 230 -12.02 -3.27 -26.60
C LEU A 230 -11.84 -4.73 -26.99
N GLY A 231 -11.25 -5.55 -26.11
CA GLY A 231 -11.10 -6.98 -26.32
C GLY A 231 -12.44 -7.71 -26.42
N THR A 232 -13.39 -7.40 -25.54
CA THR A 232 -14.70 -8.05 -25.51
C THR A 232 -15.71 -7.45 -26.49
N GLY A 233 -15.48 -6.25 -27.04
CA GLY A 233 -16.46 -5.55 -27.89
C GLY A 233 -16.02 -5.12 -29.30
N ALA A 234 -14.72 -5.08 -29.63
CA ALA A 234 -14.28 -4.51 -30.91
C ALA A 234 -13.98 -5.56 -32.00
N GLY A 235 -14.13 -6.85 -31.73
CA GLY A 235 -13.86 -7.97 -32.65
C GLY A 235 -14.92 -8.25 -33.72
N LEU A 236 -15.97 -7.42 -33.85
CA LEU A 236 -16.97 -7.56 -34.91
C LEU A 236 -16.45 -6.95 -36.21
N GLY A 237 -15.53 -7.69 -36.83
CA GLY A 237 -15.25 -7.54 -38.26
C GLY A 237 -16.48 -7.97 -39.04
N ASP A 238 -16.79 -7.18 -40.06
CA ASP A 238 -17.81 -7.40 -41.07
C ASP A 238 -17.65 -8.80 -41.72
N GLY A 239 -18.69 -9.63 -41.63
CA GLY A 239 -18.73 -10.97 -42.20
C GLY A 239 -18.70 -12.11 -41.18
N GLU A 240 -19.84 -12.80 -41.05
CA GLU A 240 -20.12 -14.00 -40.22
C GLU A 240 -20.41 -13.75 -38.73
N GLN A 241 -21.69 -13.45 -38.50
CA GLN A 241 -22.46 -13.75 -37.29
C GLN A 241 -21.82 -13.26 -35.98
N SER A 242 -21.88 -11.94 -35.79
CA SER A 242 -21.76 -11.31 -34.49
C SER A 242 -22.61 -12.05 -33.47
N VAL A 243 -21.95 -12.63 -32.46
CA VAL A 243 -22.60 -13.22 -31.30
C VAL A 243 -23.61 -12.19 -30.76
N PRO A 244 -24.92 -12.49 -30.72
CA PRO A 244 -25.95 -11.50 -30.39
C PRO A 244 -25.62 -10.78 -29.09
N ALA A 245 -25.90 -9.47 -29.00
CA ALA A 245 -25.69 -8.68 -27.78
C ALA A 245 -26.28 -9.34 -26.51
N TYR A 246 -27.29 -10.19 -26.70
CA TYR A 246 -27.87 -11.04 -25.67
C TYR A 246 -26.91 -12.10 -25.09
N VAL A 247 -26.12 -12.76 -25.94
CA VAL A 247 -25.11 -13.76 -25.52
C VAL A 247 -23.92 -13.06 -24.84
N GLN A 248 -23.56 -11.86 -25.27
CA GLN A 248 -22.56 -11.04 -24.58
C GLN A 248 -23.04 -10.62 -23.18
N ALA A 249 -24.29 -10.17 -23.05
CA ALA A 249 -24.90 -9.87 -21.75
C ALA A 249 -24.99 -11.12 -20.86
N LEU A 250 -25.29 -12.28 -21.44
CA LEU A 250 -25.26 -13.55 -20.72
C LEU A 250 -23.86 -13.91 -20.23
N LEU A 251 -22.84 -13.72 -21.06
CA LEU A 251 -21.45 -14.01 -20.69
C LEU A 251 -20.95 -13.09 -19.59
N GLU A 252 -21.28 -11.79 -19.67
CA GLU A 252 -20.95 -10.81 -18.63
C GLU A 252 -21.69 -11.12 -17.32
N GLN A 253 -22.98 -11.48 -17.41
CA GLN A 253 -23.77 -11.93 -16.26
C GLN A 253 -23.22 -13.22 -15.65
N THR A 254 -22.77 -14.19 -16.45
CA THR A 254 -22.15 -15.42 -15.93
C THR A 254 -20.79 -15.16 -15.30
N ALA A 255 -19.99 -14.24 -15.85
CA ALA A 255 -18.70 -13.87 -15.27
C ALA A 255 -18.89 -13.17 -13.90
N GLU A 256 -19.88 -12.29 -13.79
CA GLU A 256 -20.24 -11.64 -12.53
C GLU A 256 -20.78 -12.65 -11.50
N SER A 257 -21.59 -13.61 -11.94
CA SER A 257 -22.08 -14.72 -11.11
C SER A 257 -20.94 -15.60 -10.57
N LEU A 258 -19.95 -15.92 -11.41
CA LEU A 258 -18.76 -16.68 -11.01
C LEU A 258 -17.88 -15.90 -10.02
N ALA A 259 -17.73 -14.59 -10.22
CA ALA A 259 -16.99 -13.73 -9.31
C ALA A 259 -17.68 -13.62 -7.93
N ASN A 260 -19.01 -13.54 -7.92
CA ASN A 260 -19.81 -13.55 -6.70
C ASN A 260 -19.68 -14.90 -5.97
N LEU A 261 -19.80 -16.02 -6.69
CA LEU A 261 -19.56 -17.35 -6.12
C LEU A 261 -18.16 -17.49 -5.53
N GLN A 262 -17.12 -17.00 -6.20
CA GLN A 262 -15.76 -17.03 -5.68
C GLN A 262 -15.64 -16.25 -4.36
N THR A 263 -16.28 -15.08 -4.29
CA THR A 263 -16.29 -14.23 -3.10
C THR A 263 -17.04 -14.90 -1.94
N THR A 264 -18.21 -15.47 -2.20
CA THR A 264 -18.99 -16.23 -1.21
C THR A 264 -18.25 -17.46 -0.73
N LEU A 265 -17.61 -18.22 -1.63
CA LEU A 265 -16.84 -19.41 -1.26
C LEU A 265 -15.65 -19.06 -0.37
N SER A 266 -14.92 -17.98 -0.70
CA SER A 266 -13.83 -17.49 0.15
C SER A 266 -14.32 -17.12 1.54
N ARG A 267 -15.44 -16.39 1.62
CA ARG A 267 -16.05 -16.00 2.90
C ARG A 267 -16.53 -17.21 3.71
N SER A 268 -17.17 -18.17 3.04
CA SER A 268 -17.61 -19.42 3.65
C SER A 268 -16.45 -20.28 4.15
N GLU A 269 -15.30 -20.25 3.49
CA GLU A 269 -14.10 -20.97 3.92
C GLU A 269 -13.51 -20.33 5.18
N ASP A 270 -13.47 -19.00 5.25
CA ASP A 270 -13.02 -18.28 6.45
C ASP A 270 -13.96 -18.47 7.65
N ASP A 271 -15.28 -18.46 7.42
CA ASP A 271 -16.27 -18.78 8.46
C ASP A 271 -16.06 -20.23 8.94
N ARG A 272 -15.86 -21.18 8.02
CA ARG A 272 -15.59 -22.58 8.35
C ARG A 272 -14.29 -22.76 9.15
N ARG A 273 -13.23 -22.04 8.80
CA ARG A 273 -11.96 -22.04 9.56
C ARG A 273 -12.18 -21.53 10.97
N THR A 274 -12.97 -20.47 11.13
CA THR A 274 -13.32 -19.89 12.43
C THR A 274 -14.11 -20.89 13.29
N THR A 275 -15.18 -21.49 12.74
CA THR A 275 -15.95 -22.54 13.43
C THR A 275 -15.08 -23.74 13.81
N THR A 276 -14.18 -24.17 12.93
CA THR A 276 -13.26 -25.29 13.20
C THR A 276 -12.31 -24.94 14.36
N SER A 277 -11.79 -23.72 14.40
CA SER A 277 -10.96 -23.23 15.51
C SER A 277 -11.74 -23.22 16.83
N SER A 278 -12.98 -22.75 16.82
CA SER A 278 -13.84 -22.75 18.01
C SER A 278 -14.16 -24.16 18.51
N ILE A 279 -14.34 -25.14 17.62
CA ILE A 279 -14.53 -26.56 17.99
C ILE A 279 -13.26 -27.15 18.63
N LEU A 280 -12.08 -26.82 18.10
CA LEU A 280 -10.81 -27.26 18.68
C LEU A 280 -10.61 -26.67 20.08
N GLN A 281 -10.89 -25.38 20.26
CA GLN A 281 -10.84 -24.72 21.56
C GLN A 281 -11.86 -25.33 22.55
N LEU A 282 -13.05 -25.68 22.08
CA LEU A 282 -14.06 -26.37 22.88
C LEU A 282 -13.57 -27.75 23.33
N THR A 283 -12.95 -28.50 22.41
CA THR A 283 -12.42 -29.84 22.67
C THR A 283 -11.28 -29.79 23.69
N GLU A 284 -10.38 -28.81 23.57
CA GLU A 284 -9.30 -28.58 24.54
C GLU A 284 -9.86 -28.23 25.93
N ARG A 285 -10.84 -27.34 25.99
CA ARG A 285 -11.52 -26.98 27.24
C ARG A 285 -12.23 -28.17 27.89
N LEU A 286 -12.94 -28.98 27.10
CA LEU A 286 -13.57 -30.22 27.57
C LEU A 286 -12.56 -31.24 28.08
N ALA A 287 -11.41 -31.38 27.41
CA ALA A 287 -10.33 -32.24 27.86
C ALA A 287 -9.78 -31.77 29.22
N THR A 288 -9.52 -30.47 29.38
CA THR A 288 -9.06 -29.91 30.67
C THR A 288 -10.08 -30.08 31.80
N LEU A 289 -11.38 -29.99 31.48
CA LEU A 289 -12.46 -30.21 32.44
C LEU A 289 -12.57 -31.69 32.84
N GLY A 290 -12.43 -32.62 31.89
CA GLY A 290 -12.35 -34.05 32.17
C GLY A 290 -11.18 -34.39 33.10
N ASP A 291 -10.03 -33.80 32.83
CA ASP A 291 -8.81 -33.92 33.62
C ASP A 291 -8.94 -33.35 35.05
N GLN A 292 -9.74 -32.29 35.24
CA GLN A 292 -10.03 -31.73 36.57
C GLN A 292 -11.05 -32.58 37.33
N MET A 293 -12.12 -33.02 36.68
CA MET A 293 -13.12 -33.90 37.30
C MET A 293 -12.53 -35.25 37.73
N GLN A 294 -11.55 -35.79 36.99
CA GLN A 294 -10.91 -37.05 37.37
C GLN A 294 -9.95 -36.90 38.56
N ARG A 295 -9.44 -35.68 38.82
CA ARG A 295 -8.59 -35.36 39.98
C ARG A 295 -9.41 -35.02 41.23
N THR A 296 -10.69 -34.66 41.10
CA THR A 296 -11.57 -34.28 42.21
C THR A 296 -12.66 -35.34 42.38
N ASP A 297 -12.51 -36.19 43.39
CA ASP A 297 -13.29 -37.40 43.70
C ASP A 297 -14.82 -37.16 43.82
N GLY A 298 -15.50 -36.92 42.70
CA GLY A 298 -16.96 -36.76 42.59
C GLY A 298 -17.54 -35.40 43.02
N SER A 299 -16.73 -34.49 43.56
CA SER A 299 -17.18 -33.14 43.98
C SER A 299 -17.08 -32.14 42.82
N VAL A 300 -18.21 -31.82 42.18
CA VAL A 300 -18.29 -30.77 41.15
C VAL A 300 -18.22 -29.39 41.80
N ASP A 301 -17.03 -28.78 41.76
CA ASP A 301 -16.77 -27.42 42.24
C ASP A 301 -17.57 -26.36 41.46
N GLU A 302 -17.77 -25.18 42.06
CA GLU A 302 -18.50 -24.05 41.46
C GLU A 302 -17.85 -23.60 40.13
N ALA A 303 -16.51 -23.68 40.05
CA ALA A 303 -15.74 -23.39 38.85
C ALA A 303 -16.12 -24.32 37.68
N THR A 304 -16.32 -25.62 37.95
CA THR A 304 -16.73 -26.62 36.94
C THR A 304 -18.15 -26.35 36.45
N ARG A 305 -19.08 -25.94 37.33
CA ARG A 305 -20.45 -25.54 36.93
C ARG A 305 -20.44 -24.28 36.08
N GLY A 306 -19.62 -23.28 36.45
CA GLY A 306 -19.41 -22.08 35.64
C GLY A 306 -18.86 -22.41 34.25
N HIS A 307 -17.94 -23.37 34.16
CA HIS A 307 -17.38 -23.81 32.88
C HIS A 307 -18.43 -24.52 32.00
N ILE A 308 -19.22 -25.44 32.56
CA ILE A 308 -20.31 -26.12 31.83
C ILE A 308 -21.31 -25.12 31.26
N ARG A 309 -21.72 -24.12 32.06
CA ARG A 309 -22.64 -23.07 31.59
C ARG A 309 -22.04 -22.24 30.44
N ASN A 310 -20.74 -21.96 30.49
CA ASN A 310 -20.06 -21.27 29.40
C ASN A 310 -19.94 -22.14 28.13
N LEU A 311 -19.73 -23.45 28.28
CA LEU A 311 -19.72 -24.40 27.17
C LEU A 311 -21.09 -24.47 26.48
N ASP A 312 -22.18 -24.51 27.25
CA ASP A 312 -23.54 -24.51 26.70
C ASP A 312 -23.80 -23.26 25.85
N VAL A 313 -23.40 -22.08 26.34
CA VAL A 313 -23.54 -20.82 25.58
C VAL A 313 -22.69 -20.85 24.30
N HIS A 314 -21.47 -21.38 24.35
CA HIS A 314 -20.62 -21.48 23.16
C HIS A 314 -21.16 -22.50 22.15
N LEU A 315 -21.71 -23.63 22.63
CA LEU A 315 -22.33 -24.66 21.79
C LEU A 315 -23.58 -24.14 21.07
N VAL A 316 -24.45 -23.42 21.78
CA VAL A 316 -25.63 -22.78 21.18
C VAL A 316 -25.21 -21.79 20.10
N ARG A 317 -24.20 -20.95 20.40
CA ARG A 317 -23.69 -19.98 19.43
C ARG A 317 -23.06 -20.65 18.21
N LEU A 318 -22.29 -21.73 18.38
CA LEU A 318 -21.71 -22.49 17.27
C LEU A 318 -22.78 -23.17 16.41
N LEU A 319 -23.82 -23.72 17.04
CA LEU A 319 -24.95 -24.29 16.32
C LEU A 319 -25.70 -23.22 15.51
N GLU A 320 -25.91 -22.05 16.10
CA GLU A 320 -26.57 -20.93 15.44
C GLU A 320 -25.74 -20.40 14.25
N GLU A 321 -24.43 -20.20 14.43
CA GLU A 321 -23.50 -19.80 13.36
C GLU A 321 -23.45 -20.86 12.23
N THR A 322 -23.43 -22.14 12.57
CA THR A 322 -23.43 -23.25 11.59
C THR A 322 -24.74 -23.31 10.79
N VAL A 323 -25.89 -23.18 11.48
CA VAL A 323 -27.21 -23.20 10.84
C VAL A 323 -27.40 -21.98 9.94
N ASN A 324 -26.98 -20.80 10.40
CA ASN A 324 -27.06 -19.57 9.63
C ASN A 324 -26.14 -19.62 8.40
N GLY A 325 -24.89 -20.05 8.55
CA GLY A 325 -23.96 -20.24 7.43
C GLY A 325 -24.48 -21.23 6.39
N ARG A 326 -25.08 -22.35 6.83
CA ARG A 326 -25.70 -23.33 5.92
C ARG A 326 -26.90 -22.75 5.18
N ASN A 327 -27.79 -22.03 5.88
CA ASN A 327 -28.97 -21.42 5.26
C ASN A 327 -28.57 -20.34 4.23
N GLN A 328 -27.53 -19.58 4.53
CA GLN A 328 -26.99 -18.56 3.62
C GLN A 328 -26.39 -19.19 2.37
N MET A 329 -25.53 -20.21 2.51
CA MET A 329 -25.00 -20.97 1.37
C MET A 329 -26.10 -21.58 0.50
N VAL A 330 -27.13 -22.18 1.11
CA VAL A 330 -28.25 -22.78 0.36
C VAL A 330 -29.04 -21.71 -0.39
N SER A 331 -29.26 -20.54 0.22
CA SER A 331 -29.95 -19.41 -0.42
C SER A 331 -29.18 -18.90 -1.64
N GLU A 332 -27.86 -18.72 -1.51
CA GLU A 332 -27.00 -18.26 -2.59
C GLU A 332 -26.91 -19.28 -3.72
N LEU A 333 -26.67 -20.56 -3.41
CA LEU A 333 -26.73 -21.63 -4.41
C LEU A 333 -28.06 -21.69 -5.14
N ARG A 334 -29.18 -21.50 -4.44
CA ARG A 334 -30.51 -21.47 -5.06
C ARG A 334 -30.67 -20.28 -6.01
N ASN A 335 -30.13 -19.12 -5.66
CA ASN A 335 -30.19 -17.94 -6.50
C ASN A 335 -29.35 -18.11 -7.77
N GLU A 336 -28.14 -18.67 -7.64
CA GLU A 336 -27.24 -18.96 -8.76
C GLU A 336 -27.80 -20.05 -9.68
N ILE A 337 -28.38 -21.12 -9.14
CA ILE A 337 -29.07 -22.15 -9.95
C ILE A 337 -30.26 -21.55 -10.70
N LYS A 338 -31.05 -20.67 -10.08
CA LYS A 338 -32.14 -19.97 -10.77
C LYS A 338 -31.62 -19.07 -11.88
N LEU A 339 -30.49 -18.42 -11.68
CA LEU A 339 -29.86 -17.56 -12.67
C LEU A 339 -29.35 -18.39 -13.85
N LEU A 340 -28.60 -19.46 -13.59
CA LEU A 340 -28.15 -20.43 -14.59
C LEU A 340 -29.32 -21.05 -15.36
N ALA A 341 -30.40 -21.43 -14.67
CA ALA A 341 -31.59 -21.98 -15.31
C ALA A 341 -32.26 -20.95 -16.25
N ARG A 342 -32.31 -19.68 -15.87
CA ARG A 342 -32.82 -18.59 -16.73
C ARG A 342 -31.92 -18.37 -17.94
N THR A 343 -30.60 -18.35 -17.74
CA THR A 343 -29.56 -18.25 -18.78
C THR A 343 -29.65 -19.41 -19.78
N VAL A 344 -29.80 -20.65 -19.31
CA VAL A 344 -29.93 -21.83 -20.16
C VAL A 344 -31.27 -21.82 -20.89
N ALA A 345 -32.38 -21.54 -20.22
CA ALA A 345 -33.70 -21.47 -20.83
C ALA A 345 -33.76 -20.38 -21.92
N ALA A 346 -33.13 -19.25 -21.67
CA ALA A 346 -32.92 -18.17 -22.62
C ALA A 346 -32.17 -18.60 -23.90
N THR A 347 -31.07 -19.35 -23.74
CA THR A 347 -30.31 -19.89 -24.88
C THR A 347 -31.06 -21.02 -25.60
N ALA A 348 -31.86 -21.80 -24.89
CA ALA A 348 -32.66 -22.88 -25.47
C ALA A 348 -33.91 -22.38 -26.24
N ASN A 349 -34.41 -21.18 -25.91
CA ASN A 349 -35.57 -20.56 -26.56
C ASN A 349 -35.21 -19.69 -27.79
N LEU A 350 -33.99 -19.81 -28.35
CA LEU A 350 -33.68 -19.25 -29.66
C LEU A 350 -34.70 -19.79 -30.68
N PRO A 351 -35.63 -18.96 -31.20
CA PRO A 351 -36.63 -19.47 -32.10
C PRO A 351 -35.96 -19.85 -33.43
N THR A 352 -36.11 -21.10 -33.84
CA THR A 352 -35.97 -21.58 -35.22
C THR A 352 -37.02 -20.94 -36.15
N LYS A 353 -37.23 -19.62 -36.03
CA LYS A 353 -38.18 -18.85 -36.85
C LYS A 353 -37.64 -18.53 -38.24
N VAL A 354 -36.32 -18.56 -38.44
CA VAL A 354 -35.71 -18.31 -39.76
C VAL A 354 -36.02 -19.46 -40.74
N ALA A 355 -36.12 -20.71 -40.26
CA ALA A 355 -36.38 -21.85 -41.15
C ALA A 355 -37.84 -22.00 -41.61
N ARG A 356 -38.81 -21.39 -40.92
CA ARG A 356 -40.25 -21.56 -41.24
C ARG A 356 -40.81 -20.46 -42.15
N GLU A 357 -40.22 -19.26 -42.12
CA GLU A 357 -40.61 -18.17 -43.05
C GLU A 357 -40.02 -18.36 -44.45
N GLU A 358 -38.87 -19.01 -44.59
CA GLU A 358 -38.32 -19.36 -45.91
C GLU A 358 -39.12 -20.47 -46.60
N LEU A 359 -39.60 -21.47 -45.85
CA LEU A 359 -40.42 -22.56 -46.41
C LEU A 359 -41.84 -22.13 -46.84
N LEU A 360 -42.39 -21.05 -46.27
CA LEU A 360 -43.71 -20.52 -46.66
C LEU A 360 -43.63 -19.52 -47.82
N ARG A 361 -42.44 -18.98 -48.13
CA ARG A 361 -42.26 -18.03 -49.24
C ARG A 361 -42.06 -18.74 -50.58
N THR A 362 -41.58 -19.98 -50.58
CA THR A 362 -41.36 -20.79 -51.79
C THR A 362 -42.65 -21.39 -52.37
N ASP A 363 -43.71 -21.52 -51.58
CA ASP A 363 -45.00 -22.10 -52.03
C ASP A 363 -45.98 -21.07 -52.62
N SER A 364 -45.64 -19.77 -52.64
CA SER A 364 -46.49 -18.70 -53.19
C SER A 364 -46.08 -18.23 -54.60
N ILE A 365 -45.17 -18.96 -55.25
CA ILE A 365 -44.81 -18.76 -56.66
C ILE A 365 -45.07 -20.05 -57.44
N LYS A 366 -46.34 -20.36 -57.69
CA LYS A 366 -46.78 -21.24 -58.77
C LYS A 366 -48.05 -20.69 -59.40
#